data_AF-A0ABD5UMN9-F1
#
_entry.id   AF-A0ABD5UMN9-F1
#
_cell.length_a   1.000
_cell.length_b   1.000
_cell.length_c   1.000
_cell.angle_alpha   90.00
_cell.angle_beta   90.00
_cell.angle_gamma   90.00
#
_symmetry.space_group_name_H-M   'P 1'
#
loop_
_entity.id
_entity.type
_entity.pdbx_description
1 polymer ?
#
loop_
_entity_poly.entity_id
_entity_poly.type
_entity_poly.pdbx_seq_one_letter_code
_entity_poly.pdbx_strand_id
1 'polypeptide(L)'
;METHNCGDESMFIAKHTNNTVVTGVDWENHVKKNGAVNPRLSCPICAKPVERSGSVNHVVNYFSHADGTLDCFAIESASDSHRLGVELTVKALYNRVREIFGLPIEIDVERRVGDQSNFVIADIRMSSPFQIVAEVYYKKVYLELVRRLQTLFANNYQAFIIFHTEGRHDVEQVEQEIQRIAPLQVGRFDPDSLEVSLGDLFSREHVPVSPAVRDLLPIHIR
;
A
#
# COMPACT_ATOMS: atom_id res chain seq x y z
N MET A 1 -24.01 16.24 -21.86
CA MET A 1 -24.42 15.05 -21.10
C MET A 1 -23.19 14.17 -21.06
N GLU A 2 -22.30 14.47 -20.11
CA GLU A 2 -21.01 13.79 -19.98
C GLU A 2 -21.21 12.52 -19.17
N THR A 3 -20.86 11.39 -19.77
CA THR A 3 -20.83 10.10 -19.10
C THR A 3 -19.62 10.06 -18.18
N HIS A 4 -19.84 10.23 -16.87
CA HIS A 4 -18.87 9.84 -15.86
C HIS A 4 -18.77 8.31 -15.84
N ASN A 5 -17.81 7.78 -16.60
CA ASN A 5 -17.39 6.39 -16.47
C ASN A 5 -16.42 6.32 -15.28
N CYS A 6 -16.97 6.33 -14.07
CA CYS A 6 -16.20 6.25 -12.82
C CYS A 6 -16.22 4.80 -12.35
N GLY A 7 -15.30 4.02 -12.90
CA GLY A 7 -15.10 2.62 -12.57
C GLY A 7 -13.91 2.14 -13.38
N ASP A 8 -12.70 2.49 -12.93
CA ASP A 8 -11.51 1.86 -13.49
C ASP A 8 -11.56 0.37 -13.12
N GLU A 9 -11.82 -0.47 -14.12
CA GLU A 9 -11.93 -1.93 -13.98
C GLU A 9 -10.56 -2.62 -13.92
N SER A 10 -9.49 -1.85 -13.78
CA SER A 10 -8.13 -2.32 -13.98
C SER A 10 -7.15 -1.89 -12.88
N MET A 11 -6.23 -2.81 -12.59
CA MET A 11 -5.15 -2.73 -11.61
C MET A 11 -3.79 -2.84 -12.30
N PHE A 12 -2.74 -2.39 -11.64
CA PHE A 12 -1.35 -2.49 -12.10
C PHE A 12 -0.65 -3.77 -11.68
N ILE A 13 -1.06 -4.40 -10.57
CA ILE A 13 -0.39 -5.58 -10.03
C ILE A 13 -1.22 -6.86 -10.14
N ALA A 14 -0.54 -7.99 -10.31
CA ALA A 14 -1.14 -9.32 -10.28
C ALA A 14 -0.27 -10.31 -9.52
N LYS A 15 -0.89 -11.33 -8.93
CA LYS A 15 -0.23 -12.45 -8.28
C LYS A 15 -0.01 -13.58 -9.27
N HIS A 16 1.23 -14.03 -9.35
CA HIS A 16 1.67 -15.16 -10.15
C HIS A 16 1.51 -16.50 -9.40
N THR A 17 1.48 -17.63 -10.12
CA THR A 17 1.31 -18.97 -9.54
C THR A 17 2.38 -19.38 -8.53
N ASN A 18 3.59 -18.80 -8.61
CA ASN A 18 4.66 -18.97 -7.62
C ASN A 18 4.49 -18.06 -6.38
N ASN A 19 3.31 -17.47 -6.20
CA ASN A 19 2.98 -16.50 -5.17
C ASN A 19 3.79 -15.19 -5.22
N THR A 20 4.44 -14.82 -6.34
CA THR A 20 5.04 -13.49 -6.50
C THR A 20 3.96 -12.51 -6.93
N VAL A 21 3.94 -11.31 -6.37
CA VAL A 21 3.17 -10.19 -6.93
C VAL A 21 4.05 -9.44 -7.92
N VAL A 22 3.55 -9.20 -9.12
CA VAL A 22 4.26 -8.62 -10.26
C VAL A 22 3.50 -7.42 -10.80
N THR A 23 4.21 -6.44 -11.37
CA THR A 23 3.61 -5.39 -12.20
C THR A 23 3.43 -5.87 -13.64
N GLY A 24 2.73 -5.09 -14.47
CA GLY A 24 2.73 -5.30 -15.92
C GLY A 24 4.14 -5.30 -16.54
N VAL A 25 5.04 -4.42 -16.06
CA VAL A 25 6.43 -4.34 -16.54
C VAL A 25 7.23 -5.58 -16.17
N ASP A 26 7.12 -6.05 -14.93
CA ASP A 26 7.76 -7.29 -14.46
C ASP A 26 7.35 -8.48 -15.34
N TRP A 27 6.05 -8.53 -15.65
CA TRP A 27 5.46 -9.58 -16.48
C TRP A 27 5.98 -9.55 -17.92
N GLU A 28 5.99 -8.39 -18.58
CA GLU A 28 6.51 -8.26 -19.94
C GLU A 28 7.98 -8.67 -20.04
N ASN A 29 8.79 -8.28 -19.04
CA ASN A 29 10.18 -8.69 -18.96
C ASN A 29 10.31 -10.22 -18.77
N HIS A 30 9.44 -10.82 -17.97
CA HIS A 30 9.39 -12.27 -17.81
C HIS A 30 9.05 -13.01 -19.12
N VAL A 31 8.03 -12.54 -19.85
CA VAL A 31 7.59 -13.13 -21.13
C VAL A 31 8.69 -12.99 -22.19
N LYS A 32 9.33 -11.82 -22.29
CA LYS A 32 10.45 -11.60 -23.22
C LYS A 32 11.63 -12.54 -22.95
N LYS A 33 11.92 -12.82 -21.68
CA LYS A 33 13.06 -13.65 -21.27
C LYS A 33 12.81 -15.15 -21.39
N ASN A 34 11.61 -15.61 -21.02
CA ASN A 34 11.31 -17.04 -20.87
C ASN A 34 10.35 -17.60 -21.94
N GLY A 35 9.87 -16.75 -22.85
CA GLY A 35 8.83 -17.09 -23.82
C GLY A 35 7.42 -16.97 -23.25
N ALA A 36 6.42 -17.08 -24.13
CA ALA A 36 5.00 -16.98 -23.78
C ALA A 36 4.49 -18.26 -23.10
N VAL A 37 4.97 -18.54 -21.89
CA VAL A 37 4.18 -19.35 -20.96
C VAL A 37 3.02 -18.46 -20.51
N ASN A 38 1.81 -19.00 -20.45
CA ASN A 38 0.62 -18.25 -20.02
C ASN A 38 0.27 -18.67 -18.58
N PRO A 39 1.09 -18.34 -17.56
CA PRO A 39 0.79 -18.76 -16.21
C PRO A 39 -0.45 -18.01 -15.70
N ARG A 40 -1.18 -18.69 -14.82
CA ARG A 40 -2.40 -18.15 -14.24
C ARG A 40 -2.05 -16.98 -13.34
N LEU A 41 -2.63 -15.82 -13.65
CA LEU A 41 -2.55 -14.63 -12.82
C LEU A 41 -3.83 -14.52 -12.00
N SER A 42 -3.72 -14.01 -10.78
CA SER A 42 -4.86 -13.68 -9.93
C SER A 42 -4.70 -12.35 -9.22
N CYS A 43 -5.80 -11.76 -8.78
CA CYS A 43 -5.77 -10.58 -7.94
C CYS A 43 -5.11 -10.93 -6.59
N PRO A 44 -4.14 -10.14 -6.10
CA PRO A 44 -3.49 -10.40 -4.81
C PRO A 44 -4.42 -10.21 -3.61
N ILE A 45 -5.54 -9.50 -3.77
CA ILE A 45 -6.50 -9.20 -2.71
C ILE A 45 -7.59 -10.28 -2.63
N CYS A 46 -8.33 -10.50 -3.72
CA CYS A 46 -9.49 -11.41 -3.73
C CYS A 46 -9.20 -12.80 -4.33
N ALA A 47 -7.98 -13.04 -4.80
CA ALA A 47 -7.53 -14.29 -5.44
C ALA A 47 -8.28 -14.69 -6.72
N LYS A 48 -9.21 -13.86 -7.22
CA LYS A 48 -9.90 -14.12 -8.49
C LYS A 48 -8.94 -14.08 -9.68
N PRO A 49 -9.19 -14.85 -10.76
CA PRO A 49 -8.40 -14.78 -11.98
C PRO A 49 -8.39 -13.37 -12.57
N VAL A 50 -7.24 -12.96 -13.09
CA VAL A 50 -7.08 -11.69 -13.80
C VAL A 50 -6.52 -11.92 -15.20
N GLU A 51 -6.94 -11.08 -16.13
CA GLU A 51 -6.48 -11.04 -17.51
C GLU A 51 -5.77 -9.73 -17.80
N ARG A 52 -5.11 -9.65 -18.95
CA ARG A 52 -4.44 -8.42 -19.39
C ARG A 52 -5.48 -7.54 -20.06
N SER A 53 -5.72 -6.37 -19.51
CA SER A 53 -6.73 -5.41 -20.02
C SER A 53 -6.12 -4.28 -20.84
N GLY A 54 -4.81 -4.01 -20.69
CA GLY A 54 -4.18 -2.82 -21.24
C GLY A 54 -2.94 -3.05 -22.11
N SER A 55 -2.48 -1.96 -22.73
CA SER A 55 -1.13 -1.85 -23.29
C SER A 55 -0.18 -1.29 -22.22
N VAL A 56 1.11 -1.62 -22.31
CA VAL A 56 2.17 -1.20 -21.35
C VAL A 56 2.27 0.32 -21.17
N ASN A 57 1.64 1.11 -22.06
CA ASN A 57 1.66 2.56 -22.03
C ASN A 57 0.71 3.17 -20.98
N HIS A 58 -0.20 2.38 -20.39
CA HIS A 58 -1.08 2.82 -19.30
C HIS A 58 -0.68 2.10 -18.02
N VAL A 59 0.28 2.68 -17.30
CA VAL A 59 0.91 2.09 -16.12
C VAL A 59 -0.12 1.64 -15.08
N VAL A 60 -1.23 2.36 -14.86
CA VAL A 60 -2.22 1.99 -13.84
C VAL A 60 -3.21 0.88 -14.25
N ASN A 61 -3.29 0.52 -15.54
CA ASN A 61 -4.41 -0.25 -16.09
C ASN A 61 -3.95 -1.49 -16.87
N TYR A 62 -3.18 -2.38 -16.23
CA TYR A 62 -2.57 -3.52 -16.92
C TYR A 62 -3.36 -4.82 -16.82
N PHE A 63 -3.96 -5.07 -15.65
CA PHE A 63 -4.72 -6.27 -15.35
C PHE A 63 -6.17 -5.92 -15.03
N SER A 64 -7.12 -6.79 -15.37
CA SER A 64 -8.52 -6.69 -14.93
C SER A 64 -9.02 -8.05 -14.45
N HIS A 65 -10.06 -8.08 -13.62
CA HIS A 65 -10.68 -9.35 -13.29
C HIS A 65 -11.30 -10.00 -14.53
N ALA A 66 -11.03 -11.29 -14.74
CA ALA A 66 -11.53 -12.05 -15.88
C ALA A 66 -13.07 -12.18 -15.88
N ASP A 67 -13.69 -12.09 -14.70
CA ASP A 67 -15.14 -12.16 -14.52
C ASP A 67 -15.85 -10.80 -14.67
N GLY A 68 -15.11 -9.73 -15.03
CA GLY A 68 -15.63 -8.38 -15.15
C GLY A 68 -15.98 -7.72 -13.82
N THR A 69 -15.59 -8.29 -12.68
CA THR A 69 -15.80 -7.63 -11.38
C THR A 69 -14.85 -6.46 -11.18
N LEU A 70 -15.31 -5.47 -10.42
CA LEU A 70 -14.58 -4.24 -10.15
C LEU A 70 -13.20 -4.52 -9.56
N ASP A 71 -12.26 -3.63 -9.88
CA ASP A 71 -10.92 -3.64 -9.30
C ASP A 71 -11.00 -3.55 -7.75
N CYS A 72 -10.26 -4.42 -7.07
CA CYS A 72 -10.16 -4.40 -5.61
C CYS A 72 -9.45 -3.15 -5.07
N PHE A 73 -8.68 -2.47 -5.92
CA PHE A 73 -8.01 -1.20 -5.61
C PHE A 73 -8.79 0.04 -6.09
N ALA A 74 -9.94 -0.14 -6.74
CA ALA A 74 -10.80 0.97 -7.13
C ALA A 74 -11.42 1.60 -5.87
N ILE A 75 -10.96 2.80 -5.53
CA ILE A 75 -11.46 3.58 -4.40
C ILE A 75 -12.04 4.87 -4.97
N GLU A 76 -13.34 5.09 -4.79
CA GLU A 76 -14.08 6.22 -5.41
C GLU A 76 -13.50 7.62 -5.08
N SER A 77 -12.70 7.73 -4.01
CA SER A 77 -12.09 9.00 -3.56
C SER A 77 -10.57 9.08 -3.73
N ALA A 78 -9.90 8.02 -4.20
CA ALA A 78 -8.45 8.02 -4.37
C ALA A 78 -8.06 8.53 -5.76
N SER A 79 -7.04 9.40 -5.82
CA SER A 79 -6.38 9.71 -7.10
C SER A 79 -5.60 8.50 -7.60
N ASP A 80 -5.45 8.36 -8.92
CA ASP A 80 -4.66 7.29 -9.55
C ASP A 80 -3.26 7.13 -8.97
N SER A 81 -2.57 8.23 -8.67
CA SER A 81 -1.20 8.16 -8.12
C SER A 81 -1.17 7.61 -6.68
N HIS A 82 -2.21 7.86 -5.88
CA HIS A 82 -2.32 7.25 -4.55
C HIS A 82 -2.67 5.76 -4.68
N ARG A 83 -3.61 5.39 -5.55
CA ARG A 83 -3.92 3.98 -5.87
C ARG A 83 -2.67 3.23 -6.31
N LEU A 84 -1.88 3.81 -7.21
CA LEU A 84 -0.63 3.24 -7.69
C LEU A 84 0.38 3.00 -6.55
N GLY A 85 0.50 3.97 -5.62
CA GLY A 85 1.33 3.82 -4.42
C GLY A 85 0.86 2.70 -3.50
N VAL A 86 -0.46 2.54 -3.33
CA VAL A 86 -1.07 1.44 -2.58
C VAL A 86 -0.77 0.09 -3.24
N GLU A 87 -0.99 -0.03 -4.54
CA GLU A 87 -0.72 -1.26 -5.30
C GLU A 87 0.76 -1.67 -5.20
N LEU A 88 1.68 -0.74 -5.45
CA LEU A 88 3.11 -1.04 -5.39
C LEU A 88 3.59 -1.35 -3.97
N THR A 89 2.95 -0.76 -2.96
CA THR A 89 3.19 -1.11 -1.56
C THR A 89 2.68 -2.51 -1.23
N VAL A 90 1.50 -2.90 -1.72
CA VAL A 90 1.00 -4.29 -1.61
C VAL A 90 2.00 -5.26 -2.23
N LYS A 91 2.49 -4.98 -3.44
CA LYS A 91 3.52 -5.80 -4.10
C LYS A 91 4.77 -5.92 -3.23
N ALA A 92 5.31 -4.80 -2.75
CA ALA A 92 6.53 -4.76 -1.94
C ALA A 92 6.37 -5.57 -0.65
N LEU A 93 5.28 -5.33 0.10
CA LEU A 93 5.00 -6.03 1.35
C LEU A 93 4.80 -7.53 1.13
N TYR A 94 3.98 -7.90 0.14
CA TYR A 94 3.68 -9.30 -0.17
C TYR A 94 4.96 -10.06 -0.53
N ASN A 95 5.76 -9.51 -1.44
CA ASN A 95 6.99 -10.16 -1.90
C ASN A 95 8.03 -10.26 -0.80
N ARG A 96 8.18 -9.23 0.04
CA ARG A 96 9.14 -9.20 1.15
C ARG A 96 8.82 -10.24 2.21
N VAL A 97 7.57 -10.30 2.66
CA VAL A 97 7.13 -11.28 3.67
C VAL A 97 7.29 -12.69 3.14
N ARG A 98 6.91 -12.94 1.89
CA ARG A 98 7.09 -14.25 1.27
C ARG A 98 8.57 -14.62 1.13
N GLU A 99 9.44 -13.71 0.72
CA GLU A 99 10.88 -13.97 0.58
C GLU A 99 11.51 -14.37 1.93
N ILE A 100 11.15 -13.69 3.02
CA ILE A 100 11.72 -13.96 4.34
C ILE A 100 11.12 -15.23 4.96
N PHE A 101 9.80 -15.39 4.90
CA PHE A 101 9.09 -16.37 5.71
C PHE A 101 8.49 -17.54 4.91
N GLY A 102 8.29 -17.39 3.60
CA GLY A 102 7.67 -18.42 2.75
C GLY A 102 6.20 -18.73 3.10
N LEU A 103 5.54 -17.88 3.89
CA LEU A 103 4.19 -18.12 4.40
C LEU A 103 3.11 -17.57 3.46
N PRO A 104 1.89 -18.15 3.48
CA PRO A 104 0.71 -17.52 2.91
C PRO A 104 0.46 -16.15 3.55
N ILE A 105 -0.02 -15.20 2.76
CA ILE A 105 -0.27 -13.83 3.19
C ILE A 105 -1.74 -13.51 2.96
N GLU A 106 -2.40 -13.01 4.00
CA GLU A 106 -3.73 -12.44 3.92
C GLU A 106 -3.60 -10.93 3.99
N ILE A 107 -3.87 -10.27 2.86
CA ILE A 107 -3.78 -8.83 2.69
C ILE A 107 -5.10 -8.30 2.14
N ASP A 108 -5.56 -7.22 2.72
CA ASP A 108 -6.70 -6.44 2.26
C ASP A 108 -6.26 -4.99 2.03
N VAL A 109 -7.06 -4.27 1.23
CA VAL A 109 -6.96 -2.81 1.08
C VAL A 109 -8.20 -2.11 1.66
N GLU A 110 -8.02 -0.86 2.10
CA GLU A 110 -9.09 -0.02 2.68
C GLU A 110 -9.88 -0.73 3.79
N ARG A 111 -9.16 -1.23 4.80
CA ARG A 111 -9.80 -1.97 5.90
C ARG A 111 -9.75 -1.23 7.21
N ARG A 112 -10.85 -1.39 7.94
CA ARG A 112 -10.98 -0.94 9.32
C ARG A 112 -10.02 -1.73 10.23
N VAL A 113 -9.32 -0.99 11.08
CA VAL A 113 -8.64 -1.48 12.28
C VAL A 113 -9.19 -0.74 13.50
N GLY A 114 -9.69 -1.49 14.48
CA GLY A 114 -10.38 -0.96 15.66
C GLY A 114 -11.89 -1.25 15.69
N ASP A 115 -12.56 -0.74 16.72
CA ASP A 115 -14.00 -0.94 16.95
C ASP A 115 -14.84 0.19 16.34
N GLN A 116 -16.17 0.15 16.52
CA GLN A 116 -17.06 1.17 15.94
C GLN A 116 -16.81 2.60 16.47
N SER A 117 -16.30 2.73 17.69
CA SER A 117 -16.13 4.01 18.38
C SER A 117 -14.74 4.62 18.20
N ASN A 118 -13.73 3.78 17.94
CA ASN A 118 -12.37 4.20 17.69
C ASN A 118 -11.70 3.29 16.65
N PHE A 119 -11.69 3.75 15.39
CA PHE A 119 -11.05 3.05 14.30
C PHE A 119 -10.25 3.97 13.37
N VAL A 120 -9.38 3.33 12.61
CA VAL A 120 -8.74 3.89 11.41
C VAL A 120 -9.10 3.02 10.21
N ILE A 121 -9.21 3.65 9.04
CA ILE A 121 -9.21 2.93 7.77
C ILE A 121 -7.76 2.97 7.29
N ALA A 122 -7.20 1.79 7.12
CA ALA A 122 -5.85 1.58 6.63
C ALA A 122 -5.88 1.30 5.14
N ASP A 123 -5.01 1.97 4.39
CA ASP A 123 -4.86 1.76 2.95
C ASP A 123 -4.55 0.29 2.66
N ILE A 124 -3.68 -0.32 3.47
CA ILE A 124 -3.29 -1.73 3.38
C ILE A 124 -3.28 -2.36 4.77
N ARG A 125 -3.90 -3.53 4.89
CA ARG A 125 -3.91 -4.33 6.12
C ARG A 125 -3.55 -5.78 5.81
N MET A 126 -2.44 -6.25 6.38
CA MET A 126 -2.09 -7.65 6.45
C MET A 126 -2.54 -8.22 7.79
N SER A 127 -3.38 -9.26 7.77
CA SER A 127 -3.87 -9.94 8.98
C SER A 127 -3.08 -11.20 9.32
N SER A 128 -2.41 -11.79 8.33
CA SER A 128 -1.65 -13.04 8.45
C SER A 128 -0.46 -13.01 7.48
N PRO A 129 0.73 -13.49 7.90
CA PRO A 129 1.03 -14.13 9.19
C PRO A 129 1.29 -13.13 10.33
N PHE A 130 1.42 -11.83 10.02
CA PHE A 130 1.64 -10.76 10.98
C PHE A 130 0.56 -9.70 10.83
N GLN A 131 0.22 -9.03 11.93
CA GLN A 131 -0.69 -7.90 11.95
C GLN A 131 0.08 -6.63 11.58
N ILE A 132 0.15 -6.32 10.29
CA ILE A 132 0.85 -5.14 9.76
C ILE A 132 -0.13 -4.30 8.97
N VAL A 133 -0.06 -2.99 9.15
CA VAL A 133 -0.68 -1.99 8.31
C VAL A 133 0.39 -1.26 7.51
N ALA A 134 0.08 -0.85 6.29
CA ALA A 134 0.87 0.12 5.55
C ALA A 134 -0.02 1.29 5.13
N GLU A 135 0.44 2.51 5.43
CA GLU A 135 -0.25 3.77 5.12
C GLU A 135 0.56 4.55 4.09
N VAL A 136 -0.07 5.00 3.01
CA VAL A 136 0.54 5.73 1.90
C VAL A 136 0.08 7.19 1.91
N TYR A 137 0.88 8.07 2.49
CA TYR A 137 0.56 9.50 2.56
C TYR A 137 0.86 10.20 1.22
N TYR A 138 -0.18 10.74 0.57
CA TYR A 138 -0.06 11.55 -0.64
C TYR A 138 -0.44 13.02 -0.40
N LYS A 139 -1.72 13.39 -0.53
CA LYS A 139 -2.19 14.78 -0.46
C LYS A 139 -2.92 15.15 0.84
N LYS A 140 -2.82 14.31 1.87
CA LYS A 140 -3.44 14.54 3.18
C LYS A 140 -2.85 15.80 3.83
N VAL A 141 -3.69 16.64 4.44
CA VAL A 141 -3.23 17.89 5.10
C VAL A 141 -2.60 17.61 6.46
N TYR A 142 -3.25 16.71 7.22
CA TYR A 142 -2.89 16.34 8.58
C TYR A 142 -2.67 14.84 8.63
N LEU A 143 -1.50 14.41 9.10
CA LEU A 143 -1.20 12.98 9.16
C LEU A 143 -2.07 12.26 10.21
N GLU A 144 -2.35 12.93 11.34
CA GLU A 144 -2.98 12.31 12.51
C GLU A 144 -2.17 11.11 13.04
N LEU A 145 -0.84 11.20 12.93
CA LEU A 145 0.05 10.04 13.07
C LEU A 145 -0.06 9.44 14.47
N VAL A 146 -0.14 10.27 15.52
CA VAL A 146 -0.22 9.77 16.90
C VAL A 146 -1.53 9.05 17.12
N ARG A 147 -2.66 9.65 16.74
CA ARG A 147 -3.98 9.03 16.86
C ARG A 147 -4.05 7.69 16.11
N ARG A 148 -3.49 7.67 14.90
CA ARG A 148 -3.46 6.46 14.05
C ARG A 148 -2.61 5.36 14.69
N LEU A 149 -1.36 5.64 15.05
CA LEU A 149 -0.49 4.66 15.69
C LEU A 149 -1.05 4.18 17.03
N GLN A 150 -1.68 5.05 17.83
CA GLN A 150 -2.39 4.65 19.05
C GLN A 150 -3.45 3.59 18.76
N THR A 151 -4.28 3.83 17.74
CA THR A 151 -5.36 2.91 17.36
C THR A 151 -4.80 1.59 16.82
N LEU A 152 -3.79 1.64 15.96
CA LEU A 152 -3.14 0.45 15.41
C LEU A 152 -2.48 -0.40 16.52
N PHE A 153 -1.67 0.23 17.38
CA PHE A 153 -0.99 -0.45 18.46
C PHE A 153 -1.97 -1.01 19.50
N ALA A 154 -3.07 -0.32 19.78
CA ALA A 154 -4.15 -0.84 20.64
C ALA A 154 -4.79 -2.13 20.11
N ASN A 155 -4.71 -2.36 18.79
CA ASN A 155 -5.23 -3.54 18.12
C ASN A 155 -4.12 -4.53 17.69
N ASN A 156 -2.91 -4.43 18.29
CA ASN A 156 -1.74 -5.27 18.01
C ASN A 156 -1.19 -5.20 16.58
N TYR A 157 -1.54 -4.15 15.83
CA TYR A 157 -0.95 -3.91 14.52
C TYR A 157 0.35 -3.12 14.63
N GLN A 158 1.32 -3.46 13.80
CA GLN A 158 2.49 -2.65 13.49
C GLN A 158 2.25 -1.86 12.20
N ALA A 159 3.04 -0.83 11.91
CA ALA A 159 2.77 0.05 10.77
C ALA A 159 4.03 0.34 9.93
N PHE A 160 3.92 0.25 8.62
CA PHE A 160 4.78 0.97 7.69
C PHE A 160 4.13 2.30 7.35
N ILE A 161 4.92 3.37 7.38
CA ILE A 161 4.49 4.72 7.03
C ILE A 161 5.24 5.08 5.75
N ILE A 162 4.53 5.18 4.63
CA ILE A 162 5.11 5.45 3.32
C ILE A 162 4.63 6.81 2.83
N PHE A 163 5.55 7.63 2.34
CA PHE A 163 5.21 8.91 1.73
C PHE A 163 5.39 8.85 0.22
N HIS A 164 4.40 9.32 -0.51
CA HIS A 164 4.53 9.61 -1.93
C HIS A 164 5.45 10.83 -2.11
N THR A 165 6.50 10.71 -2.93
CA THR A 165 7.54 11.76 -3.08
C THR A 165 7.00 13.07 -3.67
N GLU A 166 6.03 12.97 -4.60
CA GLU A 166 5.28 14.14 -5.10
C GLU A 166 4.06 14.52 -4.24
N GLY A 167 4.04 14.07 -2.99
CA GLY A 167 2.97 14.35 -2.05
C GLY A 167 2.94 15.80 -1.56
N ARG A 168 2.04 16.06 -0.61
CA ARG A 168 1.90 17.39 0.01
C ARG A 168 3.09 17.74 0.91
N HIS A 169 3.68 16.74 1.54
CA HIS A 169 4.70 16.93 2.57
C HIS A 169 6.09 16.65 2.00
N ASP A 170 7.06 17.46 2.43
CA ASP A 170 8.47 17.13 2.27
C ASP A 170 8.79 15.92 3.15
N VAL A 171 9.18 14.81 2.51
CA VAL A 171 9.39 13.52 3.19
C VAL A 171 10.58 13.59 4.15
N GLU A 172 11.65 14.31 3.77
CA GLU A 172 12.84 14.44 4.60
C GLU A 172 12.53 15.27 5.85
N GLN A 173 11.76 16.34 5.70
CA GLN A 173 11.30 17.14 6.83
C GLN A 173 10.43 16.28 7.78
N VAL A 174 9.46 15.54 7.25
CA VAL A 174 8.57 14.71 8.08
C VAL A 174 9.34 13.60 8.80
N GLU A 175 10.29 12.96 8.12
CA GLU A 175 11.16 11.94 8.73
C GLU A 175 11.96 12.54 9.90
N GLN A 176 12.58 13.71 9.73
CA GLN A 176 13.29 14.41 10.81
C GLN A 176 12.36 14.76 11.99
N GLU A 177 11.10 15.12 11.71
CA GLU A 177 10.12 15.43 12.74
C GLU A 177 9.67 14.17 13.50
N ILE A 178 9.48 13.04 12.81
CA ILE A 178 9.21 11.73 13.43
C ILE A 178 10.41 11.26 14.26
N GLN A 179 11.64 11.54 13.80
CA GLN A 179 12.87 11.19 14.51
C GLN A 179 13.02 11.87 15.87
N ARG A 180 12.24 12.92 16.16
CA ARG A 180 12.15 13.52 17.50
C ARG A 180 11.56 12.58 18.54
N ILE A 181 10.82 11.55 18.12
CA ILE A 181 10.10 10.65 19.02
C ILE A 181 10.56 9.19 18.91
N ALA A 182 11.11 8.78 17.76
CA ALA A 182 11.69 7.46 17.55
C ALA A 182 12.68 7.49 16.38
N PRO A 183 13.88 6.88 16.48
CA PRO A 183 14.90 6.91 15.42
C PRO A 183 14.56 5.94 14.27
N LEU A 184 13.43 6.18 13.61
CA LEU A 184 12.89 5.36 12.52
C LEU A 184 12.92 6.11 11.20
N GLN A 185 13.07 5.36 10.11
CA GLN A 185 12.96 5.83 8.73
C GLN A 185 11.57 5.56 8.18
N VAL A 186 11.05 6.49 7.38
CA VAL A 186 9.78 6.31 6.68
C VAL A 186 10.01 5.71 5.30
N GLY A 187 9.02 4.97 4.81
CA GLY A 187 9.00 4.49 3.43
C GLY A 187 8.77 5.62 2.44
N ARG A 188 9.13 5.37 1.18
CA ARG A 188 8.98 6.32 0.07
C ARG A 188 8.39 5.60 -1.13
N PHE A 189 7.44 6.23 -1.80
CA PHE A 189 6.95 5.83 -3.11
C PHE A 189 7.27 6.91 -4.13
N ASP A 190 8.02 6.53 -5.17
CA ASP A 190 8.36 7.39 -6.29
C ASP A 190 7.55 6.99 -7.54
N PRO A 191 6.63 7.84 -8.02
CA PRO A 191 5.79 7.53 -9.17
C PRO A 191 6.56 7.51 -10.50
N ASP A 192 7.71 8.18 -10.61
CA ASP A 192 8.48 8.25 -11.85
C ASP A 192 9.26 6.95 -12.08
N SER A 193 9.88 6.43 -11.02
CA SER A 193 10.63 5.16 -11.05
C SER A 193 9.76 3.94 -10.76
N LEU A 194 8.55 4.13 -10.22
CA LEU A 194 7.66 3.08 -9.74
C LEU A 194 8.29 2.23 -8.61
N GLU A 195 9.19 2.83 -7.84
CA GLU A 195 9.87 2.19 -6.73
C GLU A 195 9.20 2.51 -5.39
N VAL A 196 9.13 1.49 -4.52
CA VAL A 196 8.65 1.63 -3.14
C VAL A 196 9.73 1.13 -2.19
N SER A 197 10.10 1.97 -1.22
CA SER A 197 10.78 1.55 -0.01
C SER A 197 9.78 1.52 1.15
N LEU A 198 9.84 0.47 1.98
CA LEU A 198 8.91 0.32 3.11
C LEU A 198 9.33 1.15 4.33
N GLY A 199 10.61 1.48 4.46
CA GLY A 199 11.17 2.10 5.66
C GLY A 199 11.24 1.11 6.84
N ASP A 200 11.27 1.66 8.05
CA ASP A 200 11.27 0.88 9.29
C ASP A 200 9.84 0.54 9.74
N LEU A 201 9.72 -0.54 10.51
CA LEU A 201 8.45 -0.99 11.05
C LEU A 201 8.14 -0.29 12.39
N PHE A 202 7.10 0.53 12.41
CA PHE A 202 6.62 1.24 13.59
C PHE A 202 5.87 0.26 14.49
N SER A 203 6.28 0.17 15.75
CA SER A 203 5.63 -0.69 16.75
C SER A 203 5.54 0.01 18.10
N ARG A 204 4.72 -0.54 19.00
CA ARG A 204 4.53 -0.02 20.36
C ARG A 204 5.84 0.04 21.15
N GLU A 205 6.75 -0.90 20.90
CA GLU A 205 8.04 -1.01 21.58
C GLU A 205 9.00 0.11 21.16
N HIS A 206 8.92 0.56 19.91
CA HIS A 206 9.85 1.55 19.34
C HIS A 206 9.28 2.98 19.35
N VAL A 207 7.96 3.14 19.35
CA VAL A 207 7.31 4.45 19.21
C VAL A 207 6.42 4.74 20.42
N PRO A 208 6.86 5.59 21.36
CA PRO A 208 6.04 5.95 22.51
C PRO A 208 4.86 6.81 22.06
N VAL A 209 3.63 6.31 22.22
CA VAL A 209 2.41 7.03 21.79
C VAL A 209 1.65 7.62 22.98
N SER A 210 2.15 8.73 23.53
CA SER A 210 1.53 9.43 24.66
C SER A 210 1.16 10.89 24.33
N PRO A 211 0.26 11.54 25.11
CA PRO A 211 -0.03 12.97 24.93
C PRO A 211 1.22 13.86 25.00
N ALA A 212 2.18 13.53 25.87
CA ALA A 212 3.44 14.28 25.96
C ALA A 212 4.27 14.18 24.68
N VAL A 213 4.29 13.00 24.03
CA VAL A 213 4.99 12.79 22.75
C VAL A 213 4.29 13.54 21.61
N ARG A 214 2.96 13.57 21.60
CA ARG A 214 2.18 14.33 20.62
C ARG A 214 2.57 15.82 20.60
N ASP A 215 2.83 16.39 21.76
CA ASP A 215 3.15 17.81 21.87
C ASP A 215 4.54 18.16 21.31
N LEU A 216 5.44 17.18 21.15
CA LEU A 216 6.76 17.32 20.51
C LEU A 216 6.68 17.40 18.97
N LEU A 217 5.57 16.95 18.39
CA LEU A 217 5.36 16.92 16.94
C LEU A 217 4.68 18.22 16.46
N PRO A 218 4.96 18.69 15.23
CA PRO A 218 4.22 19.80 14.63
C PRO A 218 2.76 19.45 14.36
N ILE A 219 1.90 20.47 14.33
CA ILE A 219 0.43 20.31 14.21
C ILE A 219 0.02 19.48 12.98
N HIS A 220 0.78 19.57 11.88
CA HIS A 220 0.47 18.82 10.67
C HIS A 220 0.78 17.31 10.77
N ILE A 221 1.59 16.89 11.74
CA ILE A 221 1.89 15.47 12.04
C ILE A 221 0.99 14.92 13.15
N ARG A 222 0.69 15.73 14.18
CA ARG A 222 -0.07 15.34 15.38
C ARG A 222 -1.30 14.50 15.08
#